data_AF-A0A3M1NX48-F1
#
_entry.id   AF-A0A3M1NX48-F1
#
_cell.length_a   1.000
_cell.length_b   1.000
_cell.length_c   1.000
_cell.angle_alpha   90.00
_cell.angle_beta   90.00
_cell.angle_gamma   90.00
#
_symmetry.space_group_name_H-M   'P 1'
#
loop_
_entity.id
_entity.type
_entity.pdbx_description
1 polymer ?
#
loop_
_entity_poly.entity_id
_entity_poly.type
_entity_poly.pdbx_seq_one_letter_code
_entity_poly.pdbx_strand_id
1 'polypeptide(L)'
;MNNTENKQLIQQLRDFFRTENFELTRLNGGASSRKYYLIEFNTPSYFGRSKVVLMTVPLNERTVMEDYMNIDYYLRRHGIKTPRLFEMELSHGWIFQEYLIHPLLNQYLETHPEHLENALLELFNFLKELQARCTFEQHCPAFQRKFDINKYLYEFNFHVSEQLLKQYLKVENPQDYTRELAEIISHFLDIDYPIFVHRDFQSSNLFIETIGESYNFYVIDFQDARHGTPIYDLVSFLWDSYIHIPENLRNTLIKEYFSFLIELNIQWDWEYYRKIVDFTVIQRKLHDAGAFAYNHLRFNNAHYTPYIKPAIEMALHLMHSYREFHNIAPRWDSLLKKL
;
A
#
# COMPACT_ATOMS: atom_id res chain seq x y z
N MET A 1 -14.47 6.59 19.32
CA MET A 1 -15.30 7.33 18.35
C MET A 1 -16.73 7.33 18.84
N ASN A 2 -17.48 8.40 18.58
CA ASN A 2 -18.73 8.66 19.30
C ASN A 2 -19.86 7.72 18.88
N ASN A 3 -20.57 7.18 19.87
CA ASN A 3 -21.75 6.33 19.71
C ASN A 3 -22.84 7.00 18.83
N THR A 4 -22.84 8.33 18.75
CA THR A 4 -23.74 9.14 17.91
C THR A 4 -23.48 9.00 16.41
N GLU A 5 -22.22 8.95 15.95
CA GLU A 5 -21.91 8.87 14.50
C GLU A 5 -22.42 7.56 13.90
N ASN A 6 -22.16 6.43 14.59
CA ASN A 6 -22.63 5.12 14.15
C ASN A 6 -24.18 5.05 14.16
N LYS A 7 -24.85 5.69 15.13
CA LYS A 7 -26.33 5.75 15.14
C LYS A 7 -26.90 6.53 13.96
N GLN A 8 -26.28 7.66 13.59
CA GLN A 8 -26.69 8.42 12.42
C GLN A 8 -26.50 7.61 11.13
N LEU A 9 -25.34 6.96 10.97
CA LEU A 9 -25.06 6.10 9.82
C LEU A 9 -26.05 4.92 9.72
N ILE A 10 -26.35 4.26 10.84
CA ILE A 10 -27.35 3.17 10.90
C ILE A 10 -28.73 3.68 10.45
N GLN A 11 -29.16 4.87 10.89
CA GLN A 11 -30.44 5.42 10.45
C GLN A 11 -30.45 5.71 8.94
N GLN A 12 -29.42 6.36 8.41
CA GLN A 12 -29.32 6.64 6.97
C GLN A 12 -29.31 5.35 6.14
N LEU A 13 -28.67 4.27 6.62
CA LEU A 13 -28.67 2.96 5.96
C LEU A 13 -30.05 2.27 6.05
N ARG A 14 -30.79 2.42 7.15
CA ARG A 14 -32.19 1.96 7.26
C ARG A 14 -33.10 2.65 6.25
N ASP A 15 -32.94 3.96 6.08
CA ASP A 15 -33.71 4.75 5.13
C ASP A 15 -33.35 4.37 3.67
N PHE A 16 -32.05 4.14 3.40
CA PHE A 16 -31.53 3.71 2.10
C PHE A 16 -32.01 2.31 1.70
N PHE A 17 -31.79 1.29 2.55
CA PHE A 17 -32.22 -0.09 2.27
C PHE A 17 -33.72 -0.34 2.52
N ARG A 18 -34.43 0.63 3.14
CA ARG A 18 -35.84 0.53 3.58
C ARG A 18 -36.12 -0.68 4.47
N THR A 19 -35.18 -1.01 5.35
CA THR A 19 -35.26 -2.17 6.27
C THR A 19 -34.42 -1.94 7.51
N GLU A 20 -34.83 -2.52 8.64
CA GLU A 20 -34.03 -2.58 9.87
C GLU A 20 -33.31 -3.93 10.06
N ASN A 21 -33.51 -4.88 9.13
CA ASN A 21 -33.02 -6.27 9.24
C ASN A 21 -31.55 -6.42 8.81
N PHE A 22 -30.67 -5.60 9.39
CA PHE A 22 -29.22 -5.74 9.24
C PHE A 22 -28.48 -5.33 10.52
N GLU A 23 -27.31 -5.92 10.72
CA GLU A 23 -26.32 -5.50 11.72
C GLU A 23 -25.18 -4.71 11.04
N LEU A 24 -24.60 -3.75 11.77
CA LEU A 24 -23.50 -2.91 11.28
C LEU A 24 -22.31 -3.00 12.23
N THR A 25 -21.28 -3.74 11.83
CA THR A 25 -20.04 -3.91 12.59
C THR A 25 -18.95 -3.05 11.97
N ARG A 26 -18.30 -2.17 12.74
CA ARG A 26 -17.16 -1.40 12.23
C ARG A 26 -15.94 -2.32 12.11
N LEU A 27 -15.37 -2.40 10.92
CA LEU A 27 -14.16 -3.15 10.66
C LEU A 27 -12.93 -2.34 11.10
N ASN A 28 -11.84 -3.05 11.40
CA ASN A 28 -10.52 -2.44 11.58
C ASN A 28 -10.02 -1.93 10.24
N GLY A 29 -10.43 -0.72 9.86
CA GLY A 29 -9.87 -0.01 8.72
C GLY A 29 -8.42 0.40 8.98
N GLY A 30 -7.63 0.43 7.92
CA GLY A 30 -6.25 0.92 7.97
C GLY A 30 -6.14 2.44 8.14
N ALA A 31 -4.99 2.95 7.72
CA ALA A 31 -4.40 4.24 8.03
C ALA A 31 -5.07 5.53 7.50
N SER A 32 -6.39 5.57 7.29
CA SER A 32 -7.00 6.63 6.47
C SER A 32 -8.22 7.32 7.07
N SER A 33 -8.64 8.39 6.40
CA SER A 33 -9.92 9.09 6.60
C SER A 33 -11.14 8.18 6.36
N ARG A 34 -10.98 7.16 5.51
CA ARG A 34 -12.01 6.21 5.09
C ARG A 34 -12.34 5.25 6.25
N LYS A 35 -13.62 5.01 6.49
CA LYS A 35 -14.09 4.04 7.49
C LYS A 35 -14.72 2.84 6.77
N TYR A 36 -14.46 1.63 7.28
CA TYR A 36 -14.98 0.39 6.74
C TYR A 36 -15.94 -0.25 7.74
N TYR A 37 -17.06 -0.77 7.24
CA TYR A 37 -18.10 -1.42 8.02
C TYR A 37 -18.54 -2.68 7.30
N LEU A 38 -18.78 -3.75 8.06
CA LEU A 38 -19.48 -4.94 7.61
C LEU A 38 -20.98 -4.74 7.88
N ILE A 39 -21.78 -4.92 6.84
CA ILE A 39 -23.24 -4.98 6.91
C ILE A 39 -23.63 -6.45 6.77
N GLU A 40 -24.34 -6.98 7.76
CA GLU A 40 -24.83 -8.36 7.77
C GLU A 40 -26.35 -8.37 7.76
N PHE A 41 -26.95 -8.87 6.69
CA PHE A 41 -28.39 -9.01 6.52
C PHE A 41 -28.86 -10.39 6.96
N ASN A 42 -30.00 -10.46 7.67
CA ASN A 42 -30.58 -11.71 8.18
C ASN A 42 -30.89 -12.75 7.08
N THR A 43 -31.18 -12.28 5.87
CA THR A 43 -31.31 -13.09 4.66
C THR A 43 -30.60 -12.38 3.49
N PRO A 44 -30.21 -13.08 2.40
CA PRO A 44 -29.55 -12.44 1.26
C PRO A 44 -30.44 -11.37 0.61
N SER A 45 -30.15 -10.10 0.92
CA SER A 45 -31.07 -8.97 0.66
C SER A 45 -30.49 -7.93 -0.30
N TYR A 46 -29.16 -7.76 -0.34
CA TYR A 46 -28.50 -6.75 -1.16
C TYR A 46 -27.66 -7.42 -2.25
N PHE A 47 -28.05 -7.25 -3.52
CA PHE A 47 -27.49 -7.98 -4.66
C PHE A 47 -27.41 -9.52 -4.47
N GLY A 48 -28.36 -10.09 -3.70
CA GLY A 48 -28.35 -11.52 -3.35
C GLY A 48 -27.23 -11.95 -2.39
N ARG A 49 -26.62 -11.00 -1.67
CA ARG A 49 -25.64 -11.24 -0.61
C ARG A 49 -26.25 -10.97 0.78
N SER A 50 -25.80 -11.74 1.77
CA SER A 50 -26.07 -11.50 3.19
C SER A 50 -24.96 -10.72 3.89
N LYS A 51 -23.76 -10.58 3.29
CA LYS A 51 -22.65 -9.79 3.82
C LYS A 51 -22.13 -8.82 2.75
N VAL A 52 -21.94 -7.56 3.14
CA VAL A 52 -21.50 -6.45 2.28
C VAL A 52 -20.53 -5.58 3.07
N VAL A 53 -19.45 -5.12 2.45
CA VAL A 53 -18.57 -4.11 3.04
C VAL A 53 -19.02 -2.74 2.56
N LEU A 54 -19.30 -1.83 3.49
CA LEU A 54 -19.47 -0.41 3.23
C LEU A 54 -18.16 0.31 3.54
N MET A 55 -17.60 0.97 2.53
CA MET A 55 -16.55 1.98 2.68
C MET A 55 -17.19 3.37 2.65
N THR A 56 -16.95 4.18 3.68
CA THR A 56 -17.38 5.58 3.73
C THR A 56 -16.19 6.51 3.50
N VAL A 57 -16.30 7.40 2.51
CA VAL A 57 -15.33 8.42 2.12
C VAL A 57 -15.86 9.80 2.56
N PRO A 58 -15.03 10.68 3.14
CA PRO A 58 -15.45 12.06 3.42
C PRO A 58 -15.91 12.80 2.14
N LEU A 59 -16.99 13.58 2.21
CA LEU A 59 -17.54 14.26 1.03
C LEU A 59 -16.58 15.28 0.38
N ASN A 60 -15.62 15.81 1.14
CA ASN A 60 -14.53 16.67 0.65
C ASN A 60 -13.42 15.89 -0.09
N GLU A 61 -13.47 14.56 -0.09
CA GLU A 61 -12.52 13.64 -0.75
C GLU A 61 -13.20 12.88 -1.91
N ARG A 62 -14.28 13.43 -2.49
CA ARG A 62 -15.10 12.76 -3.53
C ARG A 62 -14.31 12.20 -4.72
N THR A 63 -13.20 12.82 -5.11
CA THR A 63 -12.32 12.31 -6.19
C THR A 63 -11.79 10.91 -5.89
N VAL A 64 -11.62 10.53 -4.62
CA VAL A 64 -11.23 9.17 -4.20
C VAL A 64 -12.26 8.13 -4.62
N MET A 65 -13.55 8.49 -4.65
CA MET A 65 -14.61 7.59 -5.13
C MET A 65 -14.54 7.40 -6.65
N GLU A 66 -14.30 8.49 -7.38
CA GLU A 66 -14.17 8.48 -8.84
C GLU A 66 -12.90 7.70 -9.27
N ASP A 67 -11.78 7.88 -8.56
CA ASP A 67 -10.56 7.10 -8.74
C ASP A 67 -10.79 5.60 -8.46
N TYR A 68 -11.48 5.28 -7.35
CA TYR A 68 -11.80 3.90 -6.98
C TYR A 68 -12.58 3.19 -8.10
N MET A 69 -13.65 3.81 -8.60
CA MET A 69 -14.47 3.23 -9.66
C MET A 69 -13.68 2.99 -10.95
N ASN A 70 -12.90 3.98 -11.39
CA ASN A 70 -12.18 3.90 -12.66
C ASN A 70 -11.01 2.91 -12.60
N ILE A 71 -10.30 2.84 -11.47
CA ILE A 71 -9.19 1.90 -11.28
C ILE A 71 -9.71 0.48 -11.04
N ASP A 72 -10.81 0.28 -10.31
CA ASP A 72 -11.47 -1.03 -10.16
C ASP A 72 -11.87 -1.60 -11.55
N TYR A 73 -12.54 -0.79 -12.36
CA TYR A 73 -12.90 -1.17 -13.73
C TYR A 73 -11.67 -1.52 -14.58
N TYR A 74 -10.62 -0.69 -14.52
CA TYR A 74 -9.38 -0.89 -15.25
C TYR A 74 -8.63 -2.18 -14.84
N LEU A 75 -8.59 -2.51 -13.54
CA LEU A 75 -7.96 -3.72 -13.03
C LEU A 75 -8.75 -4.98 -13.44
N ARG A 76 -10.08 -4.93 -13.27
CA ARG A 76 -10.97 -6.07 -13.55
C ARG A 76 -10.98 -6.49 -15.02
N ARG A 77 -11.00 -5.54 -15.96
CA ARG A 77 -10.93 -5.84 -17.40
C ARG A 77 -9.58 -6.48 -17.81
N HIS A 78 -8.52 -6.24 -17.03
CA HIS A 78 -7.19 -6.85 -17.20
C HIS A 78 -7.04 -8.17 -16.42
N GLY A 79 -8.15 -8.71 -15.89
CA GLY A 79 -8.17 -9.97 -15.16
C GLY A 79 -7.65 -9.90 -13.72
N ILE A 80 -7.34 -8.70 -13.22
CA ILE A 80 -6.90 -8.51 -11.84
C ILE A 80 -8.11 -8.52 -10.92
N LYS A 81 -8.11 -9.43 -9.93
CA LYS A 81 -9.21 -9.56 -8.97
C LYS A 81 -9.16 -8.43 -7.95
N THR A 82 -10.32 -7.83 -7.72
CA THR A 82 -10.62 -6.83 -6.66
C THR A 82 -11.96 -7.21 -6.02
N PRO A 83 -12.32 -6.75 -4.81
CA PRO A 83 -13.66 -6.95 -4.26
C PRO A 83 -14.72 -6.39 -5.21
N ARG A 84 -15.82 -7.11 -5.47
CA ARG A 84 -16.85 -6.61 -6.39
C ARG A 84 -17.52 -5.36 -5.86
N LEU A 85 -17.35 -4.25 -6.58
CA LEU A 85 -18.18 -3.07 -6.48
C LEU A 85 -19.64 -3.42 -6.81
N PHE A 86 -20.56 -3.09 -5.90
CA PHE A 86 -22.01 -3.27 -6.09
C PHE A 86 -22.68 -1.95 -6.47
N GLU A 87 -22.43 -0.90 -5.70
CA GLU A 87 -23.08 0.41 -5.86
C GLU A 87 -22.25 1.51 -5.19
N MET A 88 -22.42 2.75 -5.65
CA MET A 88 -21.78 3.93 -5.08
C MET A 88 -22.82 5.03 -4.90
N GLU A 89 -22.98 5.53 -3.66
CA GLU A 89 -23.88 6.64 -3.36
C GLU A 89 -23.06 7.91 -3.07
N LEU A 90 -22.87 8.71 -4.12
CA LEU A 90 -21.98 9.88 -4.14
C LEU A 90 -22.44 11.01 -3.21
N SER A 91 -23.73 11.12 -2.90
CA SER A 91 -24.24 12.16 -1.98
C SER A 91 -23.91 11.88 -0.51
N HIS A 92 -23.70 10.61 -0.17
CA HIS A 92 -23.36 10.16 1.19
C HIS A 92 -21.89 9.74 1.35
N GLY A 93 -21.14 9.65 0.24
CA GLY A 93 -19.76 9.21 0.25
C GLY A 93 -19.62 7.70 0.43
N TRP A 94 -20.59 6.91 -0.02
CA TRP A 94 -20.63 5.47 0.23
C TRP A 94 -20.21 4.64 -0.98
N ILE A 95 -19.42 3.60 -0.73
CA ILE A 95 -19.05 2.55 -1.68
C ILE A 95 -19.45 1.21 -1.06
N PHE A 96 -20.38 0.50 -1.70
CA PHE A 96 -20.80 -0.84 -1.29
C PHE A 96 -20.07 -1.87 -2.13
N GLN A 97 -19.39 -2.80 -1.48
CA GLN A 97 -18.55 -3.80 -2.13
C GLN A 97 -18.65 -5.18 -1.47
N GLU A 98 -18.10 -6.17 -2.17
CA GLU A 98 -18.06 -7.55 -1.73
C GLU A 98 -17.32 -7.75 -0.41
N TYR A 99 -17.94 -8.51 0.49
CA TYR A 99 -17.24 -9.08 1.63
C TYR A 99 -16.47 -10.32 1.15
N LEU A 100 -15.14 -10.22 1.10
CA LEU A 100 -14.27 -11.36 0.89
C LEU A 100 -14.18 -12.16 2.20
N ILE A 101 -14.49 -13.47 2.12
CA ILE A 101 -14.38 -14.39 3.26
C ILE A 101 -12.93 -14.83 3.53
N HIS A 102 -12.05 -14.60 2.56
CA HIS A 102 -10.63 -14.93 2.62
C HIS A 102 -9.88 -14.03 3.62
N PRO A 103 -8.77 -14.50 4.20
CA PRO A 103 -7.89 -13.66 5.01
C PRO A 103 -7.03 -12.73 4.14
N LEU A 104 -6.48 -11.68 4.75
CA LEU A 104 -5.33 -10.97 4.19
C LEU A 104 -4.08 -11.87 4.22
N LEU A 105 -3.15 -11.66 3.29
CA LEU A 105 -1.96 -12.50 3.14
C LEU A 105 -1.09 -12.50 4.39
N ASN A 106 -0.94 -11.36 5.08
CA ASN A 106 -0.21 -11.32 6.36
C ASN A 106 -0.87 -12.20 7.43
N GLN A 107 -2.20 -12.15 7.57
CA GLN A 107 -2.98 -12.96 8.52
C GLN A 107 -2.95 -14.45 8.18
N TYR A 108 -2.95 -14.78 6.89
CA TYR A 108 -2.79 -16.16 6.42
C TYR A 108 -1.41 -16.71 6.78
N LEU A 109 -0.35 -15.95 6.51
CA LEU A 109 1.04 -16.38 6.78
C LEU A 109 1.41 -16.37 8.28
N GLU A 110 0.75 -15.54 9.09
CA GLU A 110 0.83 -15.62 10.56
C GLU A 110 0.27 -16.95 11.10
N THR A 111 -0.74 -17.52 10.43
CA THR A 111 -1.38 -18.78 10.84
C THR A 111 -0.87 -20.03 10.12
N HIS A 112 -0.25 -19.87 8.95
CA HIS A 112 0.30 -20.95 8.10
C HIS A 112 1.70 -20.61 7.59
N PRO A 113 2.71 -20.43 8.47
CA PRO A 113 4.06 -20.04 8.09
C PRO A 113 4.77 -21.03 7.16
N GLU A 114 4.35 -22.30 7.14
CA GLU A 114 4.82 -23.33 6.21
C GLU A 114 4.47 -23.06 4.74
N HIS A 115 3.46 -22.23 4.49
CA HIS A 115 3.07 -21.82 3.13
C HIS A 115 3.80 -20.57 2.62
N LEU A 116 4.69 -19.98 3.43
CA LEU A 116 5.40 -18.74 3.11
C LEU A 116 6.08 -18.76 1.74
N GLU A 117 6.96 -19.72 1.47
CA GLU A 117 7.74 -19.72 0.22
C GLU A 117 6.83 -19.83 -1.02
N ASN A 118 5.88 -20.77 -1.02
CA ASN A 118 4.96 -20.96 -2.15
C ASN A 118 4.03 -19.75 -2.35
N ALA A 119 3.50 -19.15 -1.27
CA ALA A 119 2.65 -17.96 -1.38
C ALA A 119 3.43 -16.72 -1.88
N LEU A 120 4.71 -16.58 -1.50
CA LEU A 120 5.59 -15.53 -2.01
C LEU A 120 5.93 -15.73 -3.49
N LEU A 121 6.15 -16.97 -3.94
CA LEU A 121 6.41 -17.31 -5.35
C LEU A 121 5.18 -17.01 -6.23
N GLU A 122 3.98 -17.42 -5.80
CA GLU A 122 2.74 -17.09 -6.53
C GLU A 122 2.45 -15.58 -6.50
N LEU A 123 2.71 -14.88 -5.39
CA LEU A 123 2.56 -13.42 -5.35
C LEU A 123 3.56 -12.72 -6.28
N PHE A 124 4.79 -13.22 -6.37
CA PHE A 124 5.79 -12.70 -7.29
C PHE A 124 5.38 -12.91 -8.76
N ASN A 125 4.82 -14.08 -9.10
CA ASN A 125 4.22 -14.33 -10.41
C ASN A 125 3.02 -13.40 -10.68
N PHE A 126 2.13 -13.24 -9.71
CA PHE A 126 0.98 -12.32 -9.82
C PHE A 126 1.41 -10.85 -10.03
N LEU A 127 2.49 -10.39 -9.38
CA LEU A 127 3.05 -9.07 -9.63
C LEU A 127 3.57 -8.92 -11.07
N LYS A 128 4.31 -9.92 -11.58
CA LYS A 128 4.77 -9.95 -12.98
C LYS A 128 3.58 -9.92 -13.95
N GLU A 129 2.55 -10.73 -13.71
CA GLU A 129 1.33 -10.72 -14.53
C GLU A 129 0.59 -9.37 -14.51
N LEU A 130 0.46 -8.76 -13.31
CA LEU A 130 -0.18 -7.47 -13.13
C LEU A 130 0.54 -6.40 -13.96
N GLN A 131 1.87 -6.34 -13.89
CA GLN A 131 2.69 -5.36 -14.60
C GLN A 131 2.74 -5.59 -16.11
N ALA A 132 2.69 -6.85 -16.56
CA ALA A 132 2.64 -7.20 -17.98
C ALA A 132 1.27 -6.90 -18.62
N ARG A 133 0.16 -7.07 -17.88
CA ARG A 133 -1.20 -6.80 -18.38
C ARG A 133 -1.58 -5.32 -18.25
N CYS A 134 -1.27 -4.70 -17.12
CA CYS A 134 -1.68 -3.32 -16.78
C CYS A 134 -0.79 -2.26 -17.45
N THR A 135 -0.91 -2.17 -18.77
CA THR A 135 -0.26 -1.17 -19.63
C THR A 135 -1.02 0.16 -19.69
N PHE A 136 -0.34 1.21 -20.14
CA PHE A 136 -0.85 2.58 -20.23
C PHE A 136 -2.28 2.70 -20.77
N GLU A 137 -3.13 3.43 -20.05
CA GLU A 137 -4.40 3.91 -20.59
C GLU A 137 -4.67 5.35 -20.17
N GLN A 138 -4.87 6.22 -21.18
CA GLN A 138 -5.09 7.65 -21.00
C GLN A 138 -6.22 7.98 -20.01
N HIS A 139 -7.30 7.19 -19.98
CA HIS A 139 -8.47 7.48 -19.13
C HIS A 139 -8.40 6.87 -17.73
N CYS A 140 -7.41 6.02 -17.43
CA CYS A 140 -7.25 5.46 -16.09
C CYS A 140 -6.48 6.44 -15.18
N PRO A 141 -7.02 6.83 -14.00
CA PRO A 141 -6.38 7.81 -13.11
C PRO A 141 -4.99 7.41 -12.60
N ALA A 142 -4.63 6.13 -12.67
CA ALA A 142 -3.27 5.68 -12.40
C ALA A 142 -2.25 6.22 -13.44
N PHE A 143 -2.63 6.41 -14.71
CA PHE A 143 -1.72 6.99 -15.71
C PHE A 143 -1.77 8.52 -15.80
N GLN A 144 -2.69 9.16 -15.07
CA GLN A 144 -2.75 10.62 -14.91
C GLN A 144 -1.89 11.14 -13.76
N ARG A 145 -1.30 10.24 -12.96
CA ARG A 145 -0.45 10.54 -11.80
C ARG A 145 0.81 9.71 -11.92
N LYS A 146 1.97 10.25 -11.55
CA LYS A 146 3.23 9.50 -11.55
C LYS A 146 3.98 9.52 -10.22
N PHE A 147 4.95 8.64 -10.11
CA PHE A 147 6.10 8.77 -9.22
C PHE A 147 7.15 9.65 -9.91
N ASP A 148 7.07 10.96 -9.68
CA ASP A 148 8.07 11.94 -10.10
C ASP A 148 8.82 12.53 -8.90
N ILE A 149 9.81 13.38 -9.18
CA ILE A 149 10.55 14.14 -8.18
C ILE A 149 9.62 14.85 -7.19
N ASN A 150 8.51 15.45 -7.65
CA ASN A 150 7.58 16.18 -6.78
C ASN A 150 6.86 15.25 -5.81
N LYS A 151 6.43 14.08 -6.28
CA LYS A 151 5.77 13.06 -5.48
C LYS A 151 6.73 12.49 -4.42
N TYR A 152 7.98 12.19 -4.78
CA TYR A 152 8.98 11.72 -3.83
C TYR A 152 9.32 12.78 -2.79
N LEU A 153 9.57 14.03 -3.20
CA LEU A 153 9.81 15.15 -2.29
C LEU A 153 8.62 15.41 -1.36
N TYR A 154 7.38 15.31 -1.84
CA TYR A 154 6.18 15.40 -1.00
C TYR A 154 6.18 14.33 0.09
N GLU A 155 6.47 13.07 -0.25
CA GLU A 155 6.46 11.97 0.72
C GLU A 155 7.62 12.08 1.72
N PHE A 156 8.81 12.52 1.31
CA PHE A 156 9.90 12.85 2.22
C PHE A 156 9.53 14.00 3.17
N ASN A 157 8.98 15.09 2.65
CA ASN A 157 8.62 16.25 3.48
C ASN A 157 7.49 15.93 4.46
N PHE A 158 6.44 15.25 4.01
CA PHE A 158 5.30 14.92 4.85
C PHE A 158 5.63 13.76 5.80
N HIS A 159 5.88 12.55 5.31
CA HIS A 159 6.07 11.38 6.18
C HIS A 159 7.39 11.43 6.95
N VAL A 160 8.51 11.77 6.30
CA VAL A 160 9.83 11.66 6.96
C VAL A 160 10.15 12.91 7.78
N SER A 161 10.18 14.10 7.17
CA SER A 161 10.55 15.34 7.87
C SER A 161 9.51 15.76 8.91
N GLU A 162 8.22 15.84 8.55
CA GLU A 162 7.18 16.26 9.49
C GLU A 162 6.75 15.12 10.43
N GLN A 163 6.21 14.01 9.92
CA GLN A 163 5.58 13.00 10.79
C GLN A 163 6.59 12.18 11.60
N LEU A 164 7.63 11.62 10.96
CA LEU A 164 8.64 10.83 11.67
C LEU A 164 9.55 11.71 12.52
N LEU A 165 10.36 12.57 11.90
CA LEU A 165 11.44 13.25 12.61
C LEU A 165 10.93 14.30 13.60
N LYS A 166 10.08 15.22 13.16
CA LYS A 166 9.61 16.33 14.00
C LYS A 166 8.48 15.93 14.95
N GLN A 167 7.43 15.27 14.46
CA GLN A 167 6.26 14.98 15.27
C GLN A 167 6.43 13.75 16.16
N TYR A 168 7.05 12.66 15.68
CA TYR A 168 7.23 11.43 16.47
C TYR A 168 8.56 11.43 17.26
N LEU A 169 9.70 11.68 16.59
CA LEU A 169 11.03 11.64 17.21
C LEU A 169 11.48 12.95 17.88
N LYS A 170 10.69 14.02 17.76
CA LYS A 170 10.94 15.35 18.37
C LYS A 170 12.29 15.97 17.97
N VAL A 171 12.75 15.71 16.75
CA VAL A 171 13.93 16.37 16.16
C VAL A 171 13.61 17.83 15.86
N GLU A 172 14.39 18.77 16.40
CA GLU A 172 14.21 20.21 16.22
C GLU A 172 14.39 20.65 14.75
N ASN A 173 15.46 20.19 14.11
CA ASN A 173 15.81 20.51 12.72
C ASN A 173 15.74 19.25 11.83
N PRO A 174 14.54 18.76 11.47
CA PRO A 174 14.37 17.53 10.68
C PRO A 174 14.99 17.62 9.27
N GLN A 175 15.16 18.83 8.76
CA GLN A 175 15.75 19.12 7.46
C GLN A 175 17.24 18.76 7.37
N ASP A 176 17.97 18.80 8.50
CA ASP A 176 19.39 18.40 8.58
C ASP A 176 19.62 16.91 8.30
N TYR A 177 18.55 16.11 8.35
CA TYR A 177 18.54 14.67 8.11
C TYR A 177 17.93 14.30 6.75
N THR A 178 17.07 15.15 6.20
CA THR A 178 16.17 14.79 5.09
C THR A 178 16.42 15.52 3.79
N ARG A 179 16.94 16.75 3.79
CA ARG A 179 17.02 17.55 2.55
C ARG A 179 17.89 16.91 1.47
N GLU A 180 19.17 16.71 1.76
CA GLU A 180 20.16 16.12 0.85
C GLU A 180 19.74 14.70 0.42
N LEU A 181 19.21 13.92 1.38
CA LEU A 181 18.69 12.56 1.14
C LEU A 181 17.50 12.55 0.17
N ALA A 182 16.52 13.42 0.41
CA ALA A 182 15.32 13.54 -0.41
C ALA A 182 15.67 14.06 -1.80
N GLU A 183 16.59 15.02 -1.92
CA GLU A 183 17.09 15.49 -3.20
C GLU A 183 17.76 14.36 -4.00
N ILE A 184 18.73 13.64 -3.43
CA ILE A 184 19.43 12.54 -4.10
C ILE A 184 18.44 11.46 -4.58
N ILE A 185 17.57 10.99 -3.68
CA ILE A 185 16.63 9.90 -3.99
C ILE A 185 15.55 10.33 -4.98
N SER A 186 14.96 11.53 -4.81
CA SER A 186 13.87 11.98 -5.68
C SER A 186 14.33 12.28 -7.10
N HIS A 187 15.58 12.75 -7.29
CA HIS A 187 16.14 12.90 -8.64
C HIS A 187 16.55 11.55 -9.26
N PHE A 188 17.10 10.62 -8.47
CA PHE A 188 17.54 9.32 -9.00
C PHE A 188 16.36 8.39 -9.34
N LEU A 189 15.23 8.51 -8.63
CA LEU A 189 14.04 7.67 -8.83
C LEU A 189 12.96 8.29 -9.73
N ASP A 190 13.13 9.51 -10.25
CA ASP A 190 12.24 10.10 -11.28
C ASP A 190 12.49 9.43 -12.65
N ILE A 191 12.14 8.15 -12.72
CA ILE A 191 12.35 7.27 -13.87
C ILE A 191 10.96 6.96 -14.46
N ASP A 192 10.67 7.61 -15.58
CA ASP A 192 9.37 7.57 -16.22
C ASP A 192 9.16 6.25 -17.00
N TYR A 193 8.33 5.37 -16.43
CA TYR A 193 7.83 4.17 -17.12
C TYR A 193 6.31 4.13 -17.03
N PRO A 194 5.61 3.81 -18.14
CA PRO A 194 4.16 3.78 -18.19
C PRO A 194 3.59 2.43 -17.70
N ILE A 195 4.15 1.91 -16.60
CA ILE A 195 3.71 0.69 -15.92
C ILE A 195 2.81 1.06 -14.75
N PHE A 196 1.72 0.32 -14.54
CA PHE A 196 0.87 0.48 -13.37
C PHE A 196 1.65 0.14 -12.09
N VAL A 197 1.60 1.05 -11.12
CA VAL A 197 2.16 0.88 -9.77
C VAL A 197 1.05 1.07 -8.75
N HIS A 198 0.71 -0.02 -8.06
CA HIS A 198 -0.28 -0.07 -6.99
C HIS A 198 0.12 0.81 -5.79
N ARG A 199 1.44 1.05 -5.62
CA ARG A 199 2.09 1.86 -4.58
C ARG A 199 2.05 1.21 -3.21
N ASP A 200 0.90 0.70 -2.76
CA ASP A 200 0.75 0.04 -1.47
C ASP A 200 0.61 -1.49 -1.61
N PHE A 201 1.44 -2.08 -2.49
CA PHE A 201 1.48 -3.52 -2.80
C PHE A 201 2.16 -4.32 -1.67
N GLN A 202 1.44 -4.48 -0.57
CA GLN A 202 1.86 -5.16 0.66
C GLN A 202 0.85 -6.25 1.03
N SER A 203 1.29 -7.26 1.78
CA SER A 203 0.48 -8.41 2.24
C SER A 203 -0.75 -8.03 3.09
N SER A 204 -0.77 -6.82 3.66
CA SER A 204 -1.95 -6.25 4.33
C SER A 204 -3.02 -5.68 3.39
N ASN A 205 -2.72 -5.55 2.09
CA ASN A 205 -3.61 -5.05 1.03
C ASN A 205 -3.93 -6.12 -0.03
N LEU A 206 -3.61 -7.38 0.27
CA LEU A 206 -3.79 -8.53 -0.61
C LEU A 206 -4.57 -9.60 0.15
N PHE A 207 -5.76 -9.95 -0.31
CA PHE A 207 -6.47 -11.13 0.18
C PHE A 207 -5.99 -12.37 -0.57
N ILE A 208 -5.86 -13.51 0.12
CA ILE A 208 -5.43 -14.78 -0.46
C ILE A 208 -6.56 -15.83 -0.46
N GLU A 209 -7.02 -16.19 -1.65
CA GLU A 209 -7.96 -17.28 -1.91
C GLU A 209 -7.17 -18.55 -2.24
N THR A 210 -7.36 -19.62 -1.45
CA THR A 210 -6.73 -20.93 -1.64
C THR A 210 -7.69 -21.88 -2.37
N ILE A 211 -7.27 -22.44 -3.50
CA ILE A 211 -8.06 -23.42 -4.27
C ILE A 211 -7.18 -24.62 -4.57
N GLY A 212 -7.30 -25.67 -3.75
CA GLY A 212 -6.35 -26.79 -3.78
C GLY A 212 -4.95 -26.30 -3.43
N GLU A 213 -4.00 -26.50 -4.34
CA GLU A 213 -2.61 -26.04 -4.21
C GLU A 213 -2.37 -24.65 -4.82
N SER A 214 -3.37 -24.03 -5.47
CA SER A 214 -3.23 -22.75 -6.14
C SER A 214 -3.66 -21.56 -5.27
N TYR A 215 -2.88 -20.48 -5.34
CA TYR A 215 -3.18 -19.21 -4.68
C TYR A 215 -3.76 -18.20 -5.68
N ASN A 216 -4.78 -17.46 -5.25
CA ASN A 216 -5.38 -16.36 -5.98
C ASN A 216 -5.36 -15.11 -5.10
N PHE A 217 -5.03 -13.95 -5.67
CA PHE A 217 -4.93 -12.69 -4.93
C PHE A 217 -6.02 -11.71 -5.34
N TYR A 218 -6.68 -11.08 -4.34
CA TYR A 218 -7.55 -9.92 -4.57
C TYR A 218 -6.86 -8.67 -4.01
N VAL A 219 -6.77 -7.63 -4.83
CA VAL A 219 -6.09 -6.37 -4.49
C VAL A 219 -7.08 -5.35 -3.92
N ILE A 220 -6.67 -4.65 -2.85
CA ILE A 220 -7.39 -3.52 -2.27
C ILE A 220 -6.48 -2.31 -2.06
N ASP A 221 -7.07 -1.15 -1.81
CA ASP A 221 -6.39 0.15 -1.60
C ASP A 221 -5.71 0.74 -2.85
N PHE A 222 -6.16 0.34 -4.04
CA PHE A 222 -5.60 0.72 -5.34
C PHE A 222 -5.95 2.13 -5.82
N GLN A 223 -6.84 2.89 -5.16
CA GLN A 223 -7.31 4.18 -5.66
C GLN A 223 -6.20 5.26 -5.74
N ASP A 224 -5.11 5.12 -4.97
CA ASP A 224 -3.95 6.01 -5.00
C ASP A 224 -2.83 5.57 -5.97
N ALA A 225 -3.09 4.49 -6.73
CA ALA A 225 -2.20 3.96 -7.76
C ALA A 225 -1.84 5.02 -8.80
N ARG A 226 -0.66 4.83 -9.38
CA ARG A 226 0.01 5.75 -10.30
C ARG A 226 0.90 4.98 -11.27
N HIS A 227 1.55 5.65 -12.21
CA HIS A 227 2.62 5.04 -13.01
C HIS A 227 4.02 5.42 -12.52
N GLY A 228 5.01 4.62 -12.94
CA GLY A 228 6.41 4.81 -12.62
C GLY A 228 7.21 3.51 -12.80
N THR A 229 8.40 3.48 -12.21
CA THR A 229 9.25 2.28 -12.20
C THR A 229 8.53 1.06 -11.60
N PRO A 230 8.59 -0.12 -12.27
CA PRO A 230 7.92 -1.32 -11.77
C PRO A 230 8.58 -1.90 -10.51
N ILE A 231 9.77 -1.40 -10.17
CA ILE A 231 10.53 -1.75 -8.95
C ILE A 231 9.80 -1.32 -7.66
N TYR A 232 8.91 -0.33 -7.73
CA TYR A 232 8.28 0.22 -6.52
C TYR A 232 7.36 -0.79 -5.81
N ASP A 233 6.53 -1.52 -6.56
CA ASP A 233 5.69 -2.57 -5.99
C ASP A 233 6.50 -3.82 -5.63
N LEU A 234 7.53 -4.16 -6.42
CA LEU A 234 8.48 -5.22 -6.08
C LEU A 234 9.15 -4.98 -4.72
N VAL A 235 9.57 -3.74 -4.46
CA VAL A 235 10.18 -3.36 -3.17
C VAL A 235 9.16 -3.33 -2.05
N SER A 236 7.95 -2.83 -2.31
CA SER A 236 6.86 -2.83 -1.32
C SER A 236 6.50 -4.26 -0.87
N PHE A 237 6.58 -5.23 -1.79
CA PHE A 237 6.44 -6.67 -1.53
C PHE A 237 7.68 -7.27 -0.83
N LEU A 238 8.86 -7.18 -1.43
CA LEU A 238 10.06 -7.90 -0.97
C LEU A 238 10.64 -7.40 0.35
N TRP A 239 10.33 -6.15 0.71
CA TRP A 239 10.60 -5.55 2.01
C TRP A 239 9.30 -5.21 2.72
N ASP A 240 8.26 -6.02 2.62
CA ASP A 240 7.05 -5.83 3.43
C ASP A 240 7.40 -5.76 4.94
N SER A 241 6.74 -4.85 5.66
CA SER A 241 6.94 -4.66 7.10
C SER A 241 6.18 -5.68 7.95
N TYR A 242 5.15 -6.35 7.41
CA TYR A 242 4.28 -7.26 8.14
C TYR A 242 4.70 -8.74 8.05
N ILE A 243 5.52 -9.11 7.06
CA ILE A 243 5.97 -10.49 6.84
C ILE A 243 7.50 -10.55 6.69
N HIS A 244 8.13 -11.56 7.31
CA HIS A 244 9.57 -11.74 7.21
C HIS A 244 9.93 -12.61 6.00
N ILE A 245 10.46 -11.97 4.95
CA ILE A 245 10.99 -12.67 3.77
C ILE A 245 12.48 -12.97 3.99
N PRO A 246 12.91 -14.26 3.98
CA PRO A 246 14.31 -14.64 4.15
C PRO A 246 15.23 -14.03 3.08
N GLU A 247 16.44 -13.63 3.48
CA GLU A 247 17.37 -12.91 2.59
C GLU A 247 17.74 -13.71 1.33
N ASN A 248 17.95 -15.02 1.45
CA ASN A 248 18.25 -15.90 0.31
C ASN A 248 17.09 -15.91 -0.72
N LEU A 249 15.85 -16.00 -0.25
CA LEU A 249 14.67 -15.96 -1.12
C LEU A 249 14.54 -14.57 -1.77
N ARG A 250 14.67 -13.49 -0.99
CA ARG A 250 14.66 -12.11 -1.51
C ARG A 250 15.71 -11.90 -2.60
N ASN A 251 16.95 -12.34 -2.37
CA ASN A 251 18.07 -12.21 -3.31
C ASN A 251 17.85 -13.04 -4.59
N THR A 252 17.17 -14.19 -4.51
CA THR A 252 16.75 -14.97 -5.67
C THR A 252 15.67 -14.25 -6.47
N LEU A 253 14.61 -13.75 -5.82
CA LEU A 253 13.52 -13.04 -6.48
C LEU A 253 13.99 -11.73 -7.14
N ILE A 254 14.93 -11.00 -6.52
CA ILE A 254 15.61 -9.84 -7.15
C ILE A 254 16.37 -10.23 -8.42
N LYS A 255 17.05 -11.39 -8.43
CA LYS A 255 17.77 -11.85 -9.65
C LYS A 255 16.80 -12.30 -10.74
N GLU A 256 15.73 -13.01 -10.39
CA GLU A 256 14.71 -13.42 -11.35
C GLU A 256 14.00 -12.21 -11.97
N TYR A 257 13.66 -11.22 -11.14
CA TYR A 257 12.96 -10.02 -11.60
C TYR A 257 13.80 -9.18 -12.58
N PHE A 258 15.12 -9.15 -12.42
CA PHE A 258 16.00 -8.49 -13.39
C PHE A 258 15.88 -9.10 -14.79
N SER A 259 15.71 -10.43 -14.90
CA SER A 259 15.42 -11.09 -16.18
C SER A 259 14.05 -10.69 -16.73
N PHE A 260 13.03 -10.59 -15.87
CA PHE A 260 11.67 -10.18 -16.25
C PHE A 260 11.59 -8.73 -16.79
N LEU A 261 12.49 -7.83 -16.40
CA LEU A 261 12.56 -6.48 -16.98
C LEU A 261 12.71 -6.48 -18.51
N ILE A 262 13.36 -7.50 -19.08
CA ILE A 262 13.50 -7.67 -20.52
C ILE A 262 12.12 -7.86 -21.19
N GLU A 263 11.21 -8.60 -20.55
CA GLU A 263 9.83 -8.82 -21.03
C GLU A 263 9.01 -7.51 -21.00
N LEU A 264 9.30 -6.62 -20.06
CA LEU A 264 8.74 -5.26 -20.00
C LEU A 264 9.41 -4.27 -20.99
N ASN A 265 10.34 -4.72 -21.83
CA ASN A 265 11.18 -3.89 -22.70
C ASN A 265 12.07 -2.88 -21.94
N ILE A 266 12.44 -3.20 -20.69
CA ILE A 266 13.30 -2.37 -19.84
C ILE A 266 14.72 -2.94 -19.89
N GLN A 267 15.64 -2.16 -20.47
CA GLN A 267 17.06 -2.52 -20.59
C GLN A 267 17.90 -1.69 -19.62
N TRP A 268 18.25 -2.30 -18.48
CA TRP A 268 19.20 -1.77 -17.52
C TRP A 268 20.36 -2.76 -17.36
N ASP A 269 21.55 -2.28 -17.00
CA ASP A 269 22.58 -3.16 -16.45
C ASP A 269 22.25 -3.54 -14.99
N TRP A 270 22.95 -4.55 -14.49
CA TRP A 270 22.74 -5.08 -13.13
C TRP A 270 23.06 -4.08 -12.02
N GLU A 271 24.08 -3.23 -12.19
CA GLU A 271 24.51 -2.26 -11.17
C GLU A 271 23.45 -1.16 -11.03
N TYR A 272 22.98 -0.62 -12.17
CA TYR A 272 21.91 0.37 -12.22
C TYR A 272 20.60 -0.18 -11.66
N TYR A 273 20.20 -1.40 -12.06
CA TYR A 273 19.02 -2.08 -11.49
C TYR A 273 19.11 -2.23 -9.97
N ARG A 274 20.24 -2.74 -9.46
CA ARG A 274 20.43 -2.95 -8.01
C ARG A 274 20.40 -1.63 -7.25
N LYS A 275 20.98 -0.56 -7.82
CA LYS A 275 20.92 0.78 -7.24
C LYS A 275 19.50 1.34 -7.21
N ILE A 276 18.69 1.16 -8.25
CA ILE A 276 17.27 1.54 -8.26
C ILE A 276 16.52 0.79 -7.16
N VAL A 277 16.70 -0.53 -7.04
CA VAL A 277 16.09 -1.33 -5.96
C VAL A 277 16.46 -0.75 -4.60
N ASP A 278 17.75 -0.57 -4.31
CA ASP A 278 18.19 -0.16 -2.97
C ASP A 278 17.77 1.27 -2.64
N PHE A 279 17.82 2.20 -3.59
CA PHE A 279 17.32 3.58 -3.40
C PHE A 279 15.80 3.59 -3.19
N THR A 280 15.07 2.71 -3.88
CA THR A 280 13.62 2.53 -3.68
C THR A 280 13.33 1.93 -2.30
N VAL A 281 14.16 1.01 -1.79
CA VAL A 281 14.03 0.48 -0.41
C VAL A 281 14.27 1.58 0.62
N ILE A 282 15.30 2.41 0.45
CA ILE A 282 15.58 3.55 1.34
C ILE A 282 14.36 4.51 1.35
N GLN A 283 13.85 4.88 0.18
CA GLN A 283 12.66 5.73 0.05
C GLN A 283 11.45 5.11 0.75
N ARG A 284 11.12 3.86 0.40
CA ARG A 284 9.90 3.18 0.85
C ARG A 284 9.93 2.90 2.35
N LYS A 285 11.07 2.52 2.91
CA LYS A 285 11.20 2.24 4.34
C LYS A 285 11.12 3.50 5.20
N LEU A 286 11.67 4.61 4.75
CA LEU A 286 11.49 5.89 5.45
C LEU A 286 10.06 6.42 5.32
N HIS A 287 9.43 6.23 4.15
CA HIS A 287 8.00 6.47 3.97
C HIS A 287 7.17 5.66 4.97
N ASP A 288 7.41 4.34 5.06
CA ASP A 288 6.70 3.43 5.97
C ASP A 288 6.83 3.89 7.43
N ALA A 289 8.07 4.15 7.89
CA ALA A 289 8.34 4.64 9.24
C ALA A 289 7.56 5.93 9.56
N GLY A 290 7.48 6.86 8.60
CA GLY A 290 6.71 8.10 8.73
C GLY A 290 5.20 7.92 8.66
N ALA A 291 4.71 6.98 7.85
CA ALA A 291 3.30 6.61 7.80
C ALA A 291 2.87 5.94 9.11
N PHE A 292 3.67 5.02 9.66
CA PHE A 292 3.43 4.39 10.96
C PHE A 292 3.46 5.40 12.12
N ALA A 293 4.42 6.34 12.10
CA ALA A 293 4.47 7.46 13.04
C ALA A 293 3.21 8.35 12.97
N TYR A 294 2.80 8.74 11.76
CA TYR A 294 1.55 9.49 11.53
C TYR A 294 0.34 8.76 12.08
N ASN A 295 0.22 7.45 11.84
CA ASN A 295 -0.88 6.63 12.32
C ASN A 295 -0.98 6.59 13.84
N HIS A 296 0.16 6.37 14.49
CA HIS A 296 0.23 6.35 15.94
C HIS A 296 -0.24 7.69 16.52
N LEU A 297 0.29 8.81 16.02
CA LEU A 297 -0.02 10.14 16.51
C LEU A 297 -1.46 10.60 16.18
N ARG A 298 -1.96 10.30 14.98
CA ARG A 298 -3.25 10.79 14.49
C ARG A 298 -4.45 9.97 14.97
N PHE A 299 -4.29 8.65 15.05
CA PHE A 299 -5.38 7.72 15.35
C PHE A 299 -5.21 6.98 16.68
N ASN A 300 -4.17 7.30 17.47
CA ASN A 300 -3.79 6.59 18.70
C ASN A 300 -3.58 5.08 18.46
N ASN A 301 -3.08 4.71 17.28
CA ASN A 301 -2.91 3.32 16.90
C ASN A 301 -1.47 2.85 17.16
N ALA A 302 -1.25 2.23 18.31
CA ALA A 302 0.04 1.67 18.70
C ALA A 302 0.42 0.37 17.96
N HIS A 303 -0.46 -0.22 17.14
CA HIS A 303 -0.15 -1.46 16.40
C HIS A 303 1.06 -1.29 15.46
N TYR A 304 1.26 -0.10 14.90
CA TYR A 304 2.32 0.14 13.92
C TYR A 304 3.68 0.56 14.50
N THR A 305 3.76 0.93 15.79
CA THR A 305 5.01 1.43 16.37
C THR A 305 6.17 0.43 16.38
N PRO A 306 5.97 -0.91 16.50
CA PRO A 306 7.07 -1.87 16.41
C PRO A 306 7.79 -1.88 15.06
N TYR A 307 7.13 -1.46 13.98
CA TYR A 307 7.71 -1.47 12.62
C TYR A 307 8.52 -0.20 12.29
N ILE A 308 8.40 0.88 13.07
CA ILE A 308 9.08 2.15 12.81
C ILE A 308 10.60 1.99 12.84
N LYS A 309 11.15 1.43 13.93
CA LYS A 309 12.59 1.29 14.11
C LYS A 309 13.23 0.31 13.10
N PRO A 310 12.70 -0.90 12.87
CA PRO A 310 13.21 -1.81 11.83
C PRO A 310 13.20 -1.21 10.41
N ALA A 311 12.20 -0.39 10.08
CA ALA A 311 12.18 0.29 8.79
C ALA A 311 13.31 1.32 8.65
N ILE A 312 13.57 2.13 9.68
CA ILE A 312 14.71 3.07 9.69
C ILE A 312 16.05 2.32 9.62
N GLU A 313 16.20 1.23 10.38
CA GLU A 313 17.41 0.38 10.37
C GLU A 313 17.68 -0.22 8.99
N MET A 314 16.64 -0.71 8.30
CA MET A 314 16.74 -1.23 6.93
C MET A 314 17.18 -0.15 5.92
N ALA A 315 16.59 1.04 5.99
CA ALA A 315 16.97 2.15 5.13
C ALA A 315 18.44 2.56 5.39
N LEU A 316 18.84 2.67 6.66
CA LEU A 316 20.18 3.08 7.05
C LEU A 316 21.26 2.06 6.67
N HIS A 317 20.97 0.77 6.78
CA HIS A 317 21.87 -0.30 6.34
C HIS A 317 22.25 -0.16 4.85
N LEU A 318 21.26 0.16 4.00
CA LEU A 318 21.51 0.43 2.58
C LEU A 318 22.21 1.77 2.36
N MET A 319 21.89 2.82 3.12
CA MET A 319 22.61 4.11 3.00
C MET A 319 24.13 3.95 3.18
N HIS A 320 24.56 3.13 4.15
CA HIS A 320 25.99 2.86 4.41
C HIS A 320 26.70 2.16 3.24
N SER A 321 25.98 1.62 2.26
CA SER A 321 26.54 0.92 1.09
C SER A 321 26.81 1.86 -0.10
N TYR A 322 26.35 3.10 -0.07
CA TYR A 322 26.43 4.05 -1.20
C TYR A 322 27.12 5.36 -0.82
N ARG A 323 28.04 5.82 -1.67
CA ARG A 323 28.90 6.99 -1.44
C ARG A 323 28.10 8.29 -1.30
N GLU A 324 26.98 8.34 -2.01
CA GLU A 324 25.98 9.41 -2.02
C GLU A 324 25.44 9.72 -0.62
N PHE A 325 25.39 8.72 0.28
CA PHE A 325 24.83 8.90 1.63
C PHE A 325 25.89 8.93 2.74
N HIS A 326 27.19 8.90 2.43
CA HIS A 326 28.27 8.91 3.44
C HIS A 326 28.20 10.11 4.42
N ASN A 327 27.73 11.27 3.97
CA ASN A 327 27.57 12.47 4.81
C ASN A 327 26.24 12.52 5.60
N ILE A 328 25.32 11.60 5.28
CA ILE A 328 23.94 11.55 5.76
C ILE A 328 23.78 10.42 6.79
N ALA A 329 24.24 9.20 6.46
CA ALA A 329 24.08 8.01 7.29
C ALA A 329 24.57 8.19 8.75
N PRO A 330 25.73 8.84 9.04
CA PRO A 330 26.18 9.08 10.42
C PRO A 330 25.23 9.94 11.27
N ARG A 331 24.44 10.81 10.63
CA ARG A 331 23.40 11.60 11.31
C ARG A 331 22.26 10.67 11.75
N TRP A 332 21.82 9.79 10.86
CA TRP A 332 20.79 8.78 11.11
C TRP A 332 21.23 7.70 12.13
N ASP A 333 22.50 7.26 12.14
CA ASP A 333 23.06 6.41 13.21
C ASP A 333 22.90 7.07 14.58
N SER A 334 23.17 8.38 14.65
CA SER A 334 23.11 9.18 15.88
C SER A 334 21.66 9.45 16.33
N LEU A 335 20.69 9.30 15.43
CA LEU A 335 19.26 9.34 15.72
C LEU A 335 18.77 7.99 16.26
N LEU A 336 19.12 6.88 15.61
CA LEU A 336 18.74 5.52 16.06
C LEU A 336 19.27 5.17 17.45
N LYS A 337 20.44 5.69 17.86
CA LYS A 337 20.96 5.50 19.22
C LYS A 337 20.12 6.16 20.32
N LYS A 338 19.13 6.99 19.96
CA LYS A 338 18.18 7.63 20.88
C LYS A 338 16.80 6.94 20.88
N LEU A 339 16.64 5.87 20.10
CA LEU A 339 15.43 5.07 19.88
C LEU A 339 15.55 3.66 20.46
#